data_AF-A0A7V1TW94-F1
#
_entry.id   AF-A0A7V1TW94-F1
#
_cell.length_a   1.000
_cell.length_b   1.000
_cell.length_c   1.000
_cell.angle_alpha   90.00
_cell.angle_beta   90.00
_cell.angle_gamma   90.00
#
_symmetry.space_group_name_H-M   'P 1'
#
loop_
_entity.id
_entity.type
_entity.pdbx_description
1 polymer ?
#
loop_
_entity_poly.entity_id
_entity_poly.type
_entity_poly.pdbx_seq_one_letter_code
_entity_poly.pdbx_strand_id
1 'polypeptide(L)'
;MRTNVAYIVVILFIGSVVVESATHIVPQGHSIQSVINNAHPGDTVLVGAGIYYENLELRTRITLIGSSASHVYGTGTGSVITVFADSCTITGIVIEHSGTMLVNEDAGILLRSDFNSITNNTLRDVLFGIYLYGSDRNRIENNTIIGRPELEQGERGSGIHLWNSHNNTLVANTISYVRDGFYIQNANHTLIQDNEVHSLRYGLHYMYADSNVFLRNYFHDNVAGAAMMYSRGIVLKHNIFLHNRGFASYGILLQDCHFSIADSNVIADNVTGIFFEASTNNCLRNNVIARNDIALHMFQNSVNNVFVRNNFIDNLNLLTIVGKRTESQWNVAGTGNYWSSYNGYDIDADGIGDVPMKIQNVFNYIEGKNANVRLYLYSPAAQALAVSAKAFPIIDLNKEIDFFPLMSPVDMCWAAELQNAFIVHGDGNTKTDLADAGFVLQIFVFFVLAITLWKVNRLFRAYPFRVVVRM
;
A
#
# COMPACT_ATOMS: atom_id res chain seq x y z
N MET A 1 5.43 -46.74 -69.74
CA MET A 1 5.34 -45.73 -68.66
C MET A 1 4.01 -45.89 -67.95
N ARG A 2 4.02 -45.75 -66.61
CA ARG A 2 2.91 -45.77 -65.62
C ARG A 2 2.75 -47.08 -64.83
N THR A 3 3.61 -47.20 -63.83
CA THR A 3 3.47 -48.03 -62.62
C THR A 3 2.53 -47.32 -61.64
N ASN A 4 1.43 -47.97 -61.24
CA ASN A 4 0.56 -47.50 -60.16
C ASN A 4 1.11 -48.00 -58.82
N VAL A 5 1.65 -47.08 -58.02
CA VAL A 5 2.06 -47.33 -56.63
C VAL A 5 0.84 -47.04 -55.74
N ALA A 6 0.32 -48.08 -55.07
CA ALA A 6 -0.72 -47.93 -54.07
C ALA A 6 -0.08 -47.51 -52.73
N TYR A 7 -0.40 -46.29 -52.27
CA TYR A 7 -0.01 -45.82 -50.95
C TYR A 7 -1.02 -46.33 -49.91
N ILE A 8 -0.56 -47.17 -48.97
CA ILE A 8 -1.30 -47.53 -47.77
C ILE A 8 -1.17 -46.37 -46.78
N VAL A 9 -2.27 -45.67 -46.54
CA VAL A 9 -2.37 -44.66 -45.47
C VAL A 9 -2.69 -45.39 -44.17
N VAL A 10 -1.71 -45.49 -43.27
CA VAL A 10 -1.91 -45.96 -41.90
C VAL A 10 -2.45 -44.79 -41.10
N ILE A 11 -3.74 -44.81 -40.78
CA ILE A 11 -4.37 -43.87 -39.85
C ILE A 11 -3.98 -44.31 -38.43
N LEU A 12 -2.99 -43.64 -37.84
CA LEU A 12 -2.66 -43.74 -36.42
C LEU A 12 -3.78 -43.06 -35.62
N PHE A 13 -4.66 -43.86 -35.03
CA PHE A 13 -5.56 -43.40 -33.96
C PHE A 13 -4.70 -43.02 -32.75
N ILE A 14 -4.36 -41.73 -32.63
CA ILE A 14 -3.86 -41.17 -31.38
C ILE A 14 -5.08 -41.07 -30.47
N GLY A 15 -5.32 -42.12 -29.68
CA GLY A 15 -6.29 -42.07 -28.60
C GLY A 15 -5.87 -40.94 -27.66
N SER A 16 -6.69 -39.90 -27.57
CA SER A 16 -6.59 -38.91 -26.52
C SER A 16 -6.85 -39.62 -25.20
N VAL A 17 -5.78 -39.98 -24.48
CA VAL A 17 -5.88 -40.45 -23.11
C VAL A 17 -6.35 -39.24 -22.30
N VAL A 18 -7.63 -39.21 -21.96
CA VAL A 18 -8.14 -38.33 -20.91
C VAL A 18 -7.55 -38.88 -19.63
N VAL A 19 -6.42 -38.32 -19.19
CA VAL A 19 -5.88 -38.61 -17.87
C VAL A 19 -6.81 -37.92 -16.89
N GLU A 20 -7.71 -38.71 -16.31
CA GLU A 20 -8.60 -38.26 -15.25
C GLU A 20 -7.74 -37.92 -14.02
N SER A 21 -7.85 -36.70 -13.52
CA SER A 21 -7.11 -36.25 -12.33
C SER A 21 -7.55 -37.08 -11.12
N ALA A 22 -6.61 -37.75 -10.46
CA ALA A 22 -6.90 -38.53 -9.26
C ALA A 22 -6.92 -37.63 -8.02
N THR A 23 -7.76 -37.99 -7.04
CA THR A 23 -7.75 -37.38 -5.71
C THR A 23 -7.14 -38.34 -4.70
N HIS A 24 -6.06 -37.91 -4.04
CA HIS A 24 -5.34 -38.65 -3.02
C HIS A 24 -5.64 -38.04 -1.65
N ILE A 25 -6.15 -38.83 -0.70
CA ILE A 25 -6.42 -38.37 0.67
C ILE A 25 -5.24 -38.74 1.56
N VAL A 26 -4.69 -37.75 2.26
CA VAL A 26 -3.61 -37.94 3.24
C VAL A 26 -4.19 -37.80 4.64
N PRO A 27 -4.45 -38.89 5.37
CA PRO A 27 -4.84 -38.81 6.77
C PRO A 27 -3.62 -38.53 7.66
N GLN A 28 -3.86 -38.02 8.88
CA GLN A 28 -2.80 -37.77 9.85
C GLN A 28 -1.93 -39.02 10.08
N GLY A 29 -0.62 -38.83 10.22
CA GLY A 29 0.35 -39.90 10.42
C GLY A 29 0.87 -40.53 9.11
N HIS A 30 0.32 -40.13 7.96
CA HIS A 30 0.90 -40.43 6.65
C HIS A 30 1.75 -39.25 6.16
N SER A 31 2.72 -39.53 5.30
CA SER A 31 3.56 -38.48 4.71
C SER A 31 2.84 -37.82 3.54
N ILE A 32 2.71 -36.50 3.61
CA ILE A 32 2.22 -35.70 2.47
C ILE A 32 3.22 -35.82 1.32
N GLN A 33 4.52 -35.72 1.60
CA GLN A 33 5.53 -35.78 0.56
C GLN A 33 5.53 -37.12 -0.19
N SER A 34 5.30 -38.24 0.51
CA SER A 34 5.21 -39.55 -0.13
C SER A 34 4.06 -39.62 -1.15
N VAL A 35 2.92 -38.99 -0.85
CA VAL A 35 1.79 -38.91 -1.78
C VAL A 35 2.11 -37.98 -2.95
N ILE A 36 2.72 -36.82 -2.69
CA ILE A 36 3.18 -35.87 -3.73
C ILE A 36 4.14 -36.57 -4.71
N ASN A 37 5.10 -37.35 -4.21
CA ASN A 37 6.09 -38.05 -5.03
C ASN A 37 5.48 -39.08 -5.98
N ASN A 38 4.30 -39.61 -5.65
CA ASN A 38 3.59 -40.61 -6.46
C ASN A 38 2.45 -40.02 -7.30
N ALA A 39 2.17 -38.71 -7.15
CA ALA A 39 1.11 -38.03 -7.88
C ALA A 39 1.50 -37.76 -9.33
N HIS A 40 0.50 -37.78 -10.23
CA HIS A 40 0.66 -37.40 -11.63
C HIS A 40 0.29 -35.92 -11.85
N PRO A 41 0.78 -35.28 -12.93
CA PRO A 41 0.39 -33.92 -13.27
C PRO A 41 -1.14 -33.76 -13.37
N GLY A 42 -1.68 -32.83 -12.60
CA GLY A 42 -3.11 -32.55 -12.51
C GLY A 42 -3.81 -33.19 -11.31
N ASP A 43 -3.18 -34.11 -10.59
CA ASP A 43 -3.76 -34.75 -9.41
C ASP A 43 -4.03 -33.76 -8.26
N THR A 44 -4.99 -34.12 -7.40
CA THR A 44 -5.32 -33.40 -6.18
C THR A 44 -4.86 -34.20 -4.96
N VAL A 45 -4.17 -33.54 -4.03
CA VAL A 45 -3.75 -34.08 -2.74
C VAL A 45 -4.55 -33.38 -1.64
N LEU A 46 -5.47 -34.10 -1.00
CA LEU A 46 -6.31 -33.62 0.08
C LEU A 46 -5.65 -33.96 1.43
N VAL A 47 -5.13 -32.94 2.11
CA VAL A 47 -4.50 -33.06 3.42
C VAL A 47 -5.58 -33.05 4.49
N GLY A 48 -5.81 -34.21 5.12
CA GLY A 48 -6.76 -34.35 6.22
C GLY A 48 -6.34 -33.56 7.45
N ALA A 49 -7.28 -33.33 8.37
CA ALA A 49 -7.01 -32.64 9.64
C ALA A 49 -5.90 -33.36 10.43
N GLY A 50 -4.97 -32.58 10.99
CA GLY A 50 -3.82 -33.09 11.74
C GLY A 50 -2.59 -32.22 11.56
N ILE A 51 -1.52 -32.62 12.26
CA ILE A 51 -0.18 -32.01 12.16
C ILE A 51 0.75 -32.96 11.41
N TYR A 52 1.43 -32.44 10.39
CA TYR A 52 2.37 -33.15 9.53
C TYR A 52 3.74 -32.50 9.66
N TYR A 53 4.70 -33.24 10.22
CA TYR A 53 6.06 -32.73 10.50
C TYR A 53 6.98 -32.98 9.30
N GLU A 54 6.89 -32.13 8.29
CA GLU A 54 7.53 -32.33 6.99
C GLU A 54 7.89 -30.99 6.34
N ASN A 55 8.96 -30.99 5.54
CA ASN A 55 9.15 -29.97 4.51
C ASN A 55 8.73 -30.58 3.17
N LEU A 56 7.96 -29.84 2.37
CA LEU A 56 7.36 -30.31 1.13
C LEU A 56 8.07 -29.75 -0.10
N GLU A 57 8.24 -30.58 -1.12
CA GLU A 57 8.72 -30.19 -2.44
C GLU A 57 7.69 -30.57 -3.52
N LEU A 58 7.11 -29.57 -4.17
CA LEU A 58 6.16 -29.75 -5.27
C LEU A 58 6.93 -29.70 -6.59
N ARG A 59 7.35 -30.87 -7.08
CA ARG A 59 8.04 -31.06 -8.37
C ARG A 59 7.12 -31.49 -9.50
N THR A 60 5.87 -31.79 -9.19
CA THR A 60 4.81 -32.18 -10.13
C THR A 60 3.67 -31.18 -10.01
N ARG A 61 3.06 -30.78 -11.13
CA ARG A 61 1.87 -29.92 -11.15
C ARG A 61 0.72 -30.60 -10.40
N ILE A 62 0.38 -30.13 -9.21
CA ILE A 62 -0.70 -30.70 -8.39
C ILE A 62 -1.56 -29.62 -7.73
N THR A 63 -2.71 -30.02 -7.22
CA THR A 63 -3.55 -29.20 -6.31
C THR A 63 -3.43 -29.75 -4.89
N LEU A 64 -2.78 -29.03 -3.99
CA LEU A 64 -2.67 -29.35 -2.57
C LEU A 64 -3.75 -28.60 -1.78
N ILE A 65 -4.73 -29.33 -1.25
CA ILE A 65 -5.88 -28.77 -0.54
C ILE A 65 -5.84 -29.22 0.91
N GLY A 66 -5.92 -28.27 1.84
CA GLY A 66 -6.09 -28.52 3.25
C GLY A 66 -7.37 -27.88 3.81
N SER A 67 -7.36 -27.70 5.12
CA SER A 67 -8.34 -26.94 5.88
C SER A 67 -7.63 -26.17 7.00
N SER A 68 -8.35 -25.32 7.72
CA SER A 68 -7.82 -24.66 8.93
C SER A 68 -7.36 -25.62 10.03
N ALA A 69 -7.63 -26.94 9.89
CA ALA A 69 -7.15 -27.99 10.77
C ALA A 69 -6.00 -28.83 10.15
N SER A 70 -5.52 -28.49 8.96
CA SER A 70 -4.44 -29.19 8.25
C SER A 70 -3.13 -28.41 8.40
N HIS A 71 -2.28 -28.83 9.33
CA HIS A 71 -1.04 -28.13 9.69
C HIS A 71 0.18 -28.81 9.07
N VAL A 72 0.88 -28.12 8.17
CA VAL A 72 2.22 -28.50 7.72
C VAL A 72 3.23 -27.78 8.61
N TYR A 73 3.85 -28.54 9.51
CA TYR A 73 4.80 -28.06 10.49
C TYR A 73 6.21 -28.39 10.00
N GLY A 74 6.94 -27.37 9.56
CA GLY A 74 8.30 -27.52 9.04
C GLY A 74 9.27 -28.10 10.06
N THR A 75 10.46 -28.48 9.60
CA THR A 75 11.48 -29.11 10.46
C THR A 75 12.33 -28.10 11.25
N GLY A 76 12.01 -26.80 11.18
CA GLY A 76 12.86 -25.73 11.74
C GLY A 76 14.12 -25.45 10.92
N THR A 77 14.21 -25.99 9.71
CA THR A 77 15.33 -25.76 8.77
C THR A 77 14.80 -25.62 7.36
N GLY A 78 15.29 -24.64 6.59
CA GLY A 78 14.85 -24.44 5.20
C GLY A 78 13.42 -23.89 5.10
N SER A 79 12.88 -23.92 3.89
CA SER A 79 11.49 -23.53 3.64
C SER A 79 10.53 -24.68 3.90
N VAL A 80 9.33 -24.40 4.40
CA VAL A 80 8.33 -25.42 4.73
C VAL A 80 7.74 -26.05 3.47
N ILE A 81 7.40 -25.23 2.47
CA ILE A 81 6.94 -25.71 1.16
C ILE A 81 7.76 -25.04 0.06
N THR A 82 8.38 -25.83 -0.82
CA THR A 82 9.09 -25.34 -2.01
C THR A 82 8.40 -25.82 -3.29
N VAL A 83 8.06 -24.91 -4.19
CA VAL A 83 7.32 -25.19 -5.43
C VAL A 83 8.23 -25.03 -6.63
N PHE A 84 8.55 -26.16 -7.27
CA PHE A 84 9.42 -26.24 -8.45
C PHE A 84 8.64 -26.42 -9.76
N ALA A 85 7.39 -26.89 -9.71
CA ALA A 85 6.56 -27.10 -10.88
C ALA A 85 5.56 -25.96 -11.09
N ASP A 86 5.40 -25.56 -12.35
CA ASP A 86 4.42 -24.55 -12.73
C ASP A 86 2.98 -25.01 -12.48
N SER A 87 2.08 -24.04 -12.34
CA SER A 87 0.63 -24.27 -12.25
C SER A 87 0.19 -25.16 -11.09
N CYS A 88 0.94 -25.18 -9.99
CA CYS A 88 0.51 -25.79 -8.74
C CYS A 88 -0.52 -24.91 -8.02
N THR A 89 -1.41 -25.52 -7.26
CA THR A 89 -2.31 -24.81 -6.35
C THR A 89 -2.06 -25.27 -4.93
N ILE A 90 -1.92 -24.34 -3.98
CA ILE A 90 -1.82 -24.61 -2.55
C ILE A 90 -2.91 -23.81 -1.86
N THR A 91 -3.86 -24.48 -1.20
CA THR A 91 -4.98 -23.79 -0.56
C THR A 91 -5.45 -24.37 0.75
N GLY A 92 -5.82 -23.47 1.67
CA GLY A 92 -6.47 -23.83 2.93
C GLY A 92 -5.54 -24.44 3.97
N ILE A 93 -4.21 -24.31 3.84
CA ILE A 93 -3.25 -24.99 4.72
C ILE A 93 -2.75 -24.02 5.81
N VAL A 94 -2.55 -24.54 7.02
CA VAL A 94 -1.78 -23.85 8.06
C VAL A 94 -0.31 -24.27 7.95
N ILE A 95 0.59 -23.32 7.72
CA ILE A 95 2.02 -23.56 7.44
C ILE A 95 2.84 -22.91 8.54
N GLU A 96 3.67 -23.70 9.20
CA GLU A 96 4.36 -23.29 10.42
C GLU A 96 5.81 -23.74 10.47
N HIS A 97 6.59 -23.08 11.32
CA HIS A 97 7.91 -23.56 11.75
C HIS A 97 8.95 -23.70 10.62
N SER A 98 9.09 -22.64 9.82
CA SER A 98 10.20 -22.53 8.86
C SER A 98 11.56 -22.46 9.57
N GLY A 99 12.64 -22.56 8.81
CA GLY A 99 13.97 -22.22 9.31
C GLY A 99 14.14 -20.76 9.74
N THR A 100 15.33 -20.44 10.23
CA THR A 100 15.69 -19.14 10.83
C THR A 100 16.84 -18.44 10.09
N MET A 101 17.30 -18.97 8.95
CA MET A 101 18.47 -18.45 8.25
C MET A 101 18.09 -17.36 7.26
N LEU A 102 18.33 -16.10 7.63
CA LEU A 102 18.11 -14.93 6.74
C LEU A 102 18.88 -15.04 5.42
N VAL A 103 20.09 -15.59 5.44
CA VAL A 103 20.94 -15.75 4.24
C VAL A 103 20.38 -16.78 3.25
N ASN A 104 19.63 -17.76 3.74
CA ASN A 104 18.97 -18.76 2.90
C ASN A 104 17.54 -18.35 2.53
N GLU A 105 17.04 -17.27 3.15
CA GLU A 105 15.67 -16.77 2.97
C GLU A 105 14.62 -17.85 3.26
N ASP A 106 14.83 -18.60 4.36
CA ASP A 106 13.94 -19.68 4.80
C ASP A 106 12.48 -19.17 4.89
N ALA A 107 11.57 -19.76 4.11
CA ALA A 107 10.21 -19.25 3.95
C ALA A 107 9.14 -20.26 4.38
N GLY A 108 7.93 -19.79 4.65
CA GLY A 108 6.76 -20.67 4.72
C GLY A 108 6.50 -21.31 3.36
N ILE A 109 6.44 -20.49 2.30
CA ILE A 109 6.32 -20.96 0.91
C ILE A 109 7.38 -20.29 0.06
N LEU A 110 8.19 -21.09 -0.62
CA LEU A 110 9.16 -20.65 -1.63
C LEU A 110 8.69 -21.08 -3.04
N LEU A 111 8.40 -20.12 -3.91
CA LEU A 111 8.12 -20.33 -5.32
C LEU A 111 9.40 -20.16 -6.13
N ARG A 112 9.64 -21.13 -7.02
CA ARG A 112 10.71 -21.14 -8.04
C ARG A 112 10.17 -21.52 -9.41
N SER A 113 8.90 -21.19 -9.65
CA SER A 113 8.10 -21.62 -10.80
C SER A 113 6.95 -20.64 -11.04
N ASP A 114 6.31 -20.78 -12.20
CA ASP A 114 5.35 -19.81 -12.71
C ASP A 114 3.90 -20.30 -12.62
N PHE A 115 2.95 -19.38 -12.77
CA PHE A 115 1.51 -19.69 -12.89
C PHE A 115 0.90 -20.41 -11.68
N ASN A 116 1.54 -20.36 -10.51
CA ASN A 116 1.03 -20.99 -9.30
C ASN A 116 -0.09 -20.18 -8.64
N SER A 117 -0.96 -20.85 -7.91
CA SER A 117 -2.02 -20.24 -7.10
C SER A 117 -1.86 -20.59 -5.63
N ILE A 118 -1.55 -19.60 -4.81
CA ILE A 118 -1.36 -19.73 -3.36
C ILE A 118 -2.49 -18.97 -2.68
N THR A 119 -3.50 -19.70 -2.18
CA THR A 119 -4.77 -19.09 -1.78
C THR A 119 -5.29 -19.56 -0.42
N ASN A 120 -5.84 -18.67 0.40
CA ASN A 120 -6.51 -19.03 1.66
C ASN A 120 -5.61 -19.80 2.65
N ASN A 121 -4.29 -19.57 2.64
CA ASN A 121 -3.38 -20.23 3.57
C ASN A 121 -3.12 -19.33 4.80
N THR A 122 -2.81 -19.95 5.93
CA THR A 122 -2.35 -19.25 7.13
C THR A 122 -0.90 -19.61 7.38
N LEU A 123 0.01 -18.64 7.27
CA LEU A 123 1.42 -18.80 7.56
C LEU A 123 1.72 -18.12 8.90
N ARG A 124 2.29 -18.84 9.85
CA ARG A 124 2.68 -18.31 11.17
C ARG A 124 3.94 -18.99 11.67
N ASP A 125 4.69 -18.34 12.56
CA ASP A 125 6.01 -18.86 12.98
C ASP A 125 6.92 -19.15 11.76
N VAL A 126 6.96 -18.21 10.82
CA VAL A 126 7.80 -18.28 9.63
C VAL A 126 8.73 -17.07 9.57
N LEU A 127 9.96 -17.28 9.07
CA LEU A 127 10.94 -16.20 8.90
C LEU A 127 10.53 -15.30 7.74
N PHE A 128 10.44 -15.85 6.52
CA PHE A 128 9.78 -15.20 5.38
C PHE A 128 8.41 -15.86 5.16
N GLY A 129 7.40 -15.09 4.77
CA GLY A 129 6.07 -15.64 4.49
C GLY A 129 6.04 -16.42 3.18
N ILE A 130 5.76 -15.71 2.08
CA ILE A 130 5.72 -16.24 0.72
C ILE A 130 6.82 -15.56 -0.10
N TYR A 131 7.77 -16.33 -0.58
CA TYR A 131 8.91 -15.85 -1.36
C TYR A 131 8.81 -16.31 -2.82
N LEU A 132 8.77 -15.37 -3.75
CA LEU A 132 8.85 -15.58 -5.19
C LEU A 132 10.28 -15.29 -5.65
N TYR A 133 10.99 -16.34 -6.06
CA TYR A 133 12.35 -16.24 -6.56
C TYR A 133 12.40 -16.59 -8.04
N GLY A 134 12.50 -15.57 -8.91
CA GLY A 134 12.47 -15.78 -10.35
C GLY A 134 11.16 -16.41 -10.83
N SER A 135 10.03 -15.98 -10.27
CA SER A 135 8.72 -16.64 -10.41
C SER A 135 7.65 -15.66 -10.93
N ASP A 136 7.18 -15.90 -12.14
CA ASP A 136 6.30 -15.02 -12.88
C ASP A 136 4.84 -15.51 -12.88
N ARG A 137 3.90 -14.56 -13.03
CA ARG A 137 2.46 -14.85 -13.28
C ARG A 137 1.80 -15.72 -12.21
N ASN A 138 2.26 -15.63 -10.97
CA ASN A 138 1.66 -16.30 -9.82
C ASN A 138 0.54 -15.44 -9.20
N ARG A 139 -0.44 -16.11 -8.60
CA ARG A 139 -1.54 -15.50 -7.85
C ARG A 139 -1.42 -15.86 -6.37
N ILE A 140 -1.22 -14.84 -5.55
CA ILE A 140 -1.11 -14.93 -4.09
C ILE A 140 -2.28 -14.18 -3.48
N GLU A 141 -3.27 -14.90 -2.95
CA GLU A 141 -4.53 -14.28 -2.57
C GLU A 141 -5.15 -14.83 -1.28
N ASN A 142 -5.79 -13.97 -0.48
CA ASN A 142 -6.48 -14.35 0.76
C ASN A 142 -5.58 -15.10 1.74
N ASN A 143 -4.26 -14.87 1.74
CA ASN A 143 -3.37 -15.49 2.70
C ASN A 143 -3.23 -14.59 3.93
N THR A 144 -3.17 -15.21 5.11
CA THR A 144 -2.81 -14.55 6.36
C THR A 144 -1.37 -14.89 6.70
N ILE A 145 -0.51 -13.89 6.83
CA ILE A 145 0.91 -14.07 7.13
C ILE A 145 1.24 -13.34 8.43
N ILE A 146 1.63 -14.11 9.44
CA ILE A 146 2.01 -13.61 10.76
C ILE A 146 3.46 -13.99 10.99
N GLY A 147 4.34 -13.00 11.11
CA GLY A 147 5.75 -13.22 11.39
C GLY A 147 6.04 -13.70 12.81
N ARG A 148 7.28 -13.47 13.25
CA ARG A 148 7.79 -13.84 14.57
C ARG A 148 7.90 -12.62 15.49
N PRO A 149 6.84 -12.23 16.21
CA PRO A 149 6.83 -11.03 17.05
C PRO A 149 7.86 -11.05 18.18
N GLU A 150 8.35 -12.22 18.57
CA GLU A 150 9.39 -12.45 19.57
C GLU A 150 10.80 -12.08 19.09
N LEU A 151 11.03 -11.99 17.78
CA LEU A 151 12.31 -11.59 17.21
C LEU A 151 12.41 -10.06 17.11
N GLU A 152 13.63 -9.53 17.18
CA GLU A 152 13.86 -8.11 16.86
C GLU A 152 13.51 -7.82 15.39
N GLN A 153 13.08 -6.60 15.09
CA GLN A 153 12.57 -6.25 13.76
C GLN A 153 13.55 -6.57 12.62
N GLY A 154 14.86 -6.40 12.84
CA GLY A 154 15.90 -6.69 11.84
C GLY A 154 16.12 -8.18 11.58
N GLU A 155 15.77 -9.03 12.55
CA GLU A 155 15.97 -10.49 12.52
C GLU A 155 14.82 -11.23 11.82
N ARG A 156 13.71 -10.52 11.55
CA ARG A 156 12.55 -11.05 10.81
C ARG A 156 12.80 -11.01 9.31
N GLY A 157 12.17 -11.92 8.57
CA GLY A 157 12.06 -11.86 7.11
C GLY A 157 10.84 -11.04 6.68
N SER A 158 10.66 -10.92 5.36
CA SER A 158 9.53 -10.19 4.76
C SER A 158 8.28 -11.07 4.64
N GLY A 159 7.10 -10.44 4.59
CA GLY A 159 5.83 -11.15 4.45
C GLY A 159 5.67 -11.77 3.06
N ILE A 160 5.52 -10.93 2.03
CA ILE A 160 5.55 -11.36 0.64
C ILE A 160 6.77 -10.75 -0.03
N HIS A 161 7.71 -11.59 -0.46
CA HIS A 161 8.98 -11.19 -1.06
C HIS A 161 8.97 -11.56 -2.55
N LEU A 162 9.18 -10.58 -3.43
CA LEU A 162 9.37 -10.78 -4.87
C LEU A 162 10.80 -10.40 -5.25
N TRP A 163 11.55 -11.36 -5.77
CA TRP A 163 12.86 -11.15 -6.38
C TRP A 163 12.84 -11.60 -7.83
N ASN A 164 13.11 -10.69 -8.77
CA ASN A 164 13.14 -10.99 -10.21
C ASN A 164 11.85 -11.70 -10.70
N SER A 165 10.69 -11.23 -10.24
CA SER A 165 9.42 -11.94 -10.33
C SER A 165 8.33 -11.02 -10.85
N HIS A 166 7.91 -11.18 -12.10
CA HIS A 166 7.09 -10.23 -12.85
C HIS A 166 5.66 -10.74 -13.08
N ASN A 167 4.75 -9.80 -13.39
CA ASN A 167 3.38 -10.09 -13.79
C ASN A 167 2.58 -10.87 -12.72
N ASN A 168 2.91 -10.70 -11.45
CA ASN A 168 2.25 -11.40 -10.35
C ASN A 168 0.98 -10.65 -9.90
N THR A 169 0.09 -11.34 -9.19
CA THR A 169 -1.13 -10.77 -8.61
C THR A 169 -1.20 -11.08 -7.12
N LEU A 170 -1.17 -10.04 -6.29
CA LEU A 170 -1.16 -10.11 -4.82
C LEU A 170 -2.44 -9.45 -4.30
N VAL A 171 -3.45 -10.25 -3.92
CA VAL A 171 -4.80 -9.74 -3.63
C VAL A 171 -5.30 -10.16 -2.26
N ALA A 172 -5.88 -9.23 -1.49
CA ALA A 172 -6.59 -9.56 -0.26
C ALA A 172 -5.77 -10.38 0.75
N ASN A 173 -4.46 -10.16 0.82
CA ASN A 173 -3.61 -10.77 1.85
C ASN A 173 -3.55 -9.86 3.09
N THR A 174 -3.48 -10.47 4.27
CA THR A 174 -3.25 -9.79 5.54
C THR A 174 -1.85 -10.13 6.04
N ILE A 175 -1.01 -9.13 6.28
CA ILE A 175 0.40 -9.31 6.64
C ILE A 175 0.72 -8.52 7.90
N SER A 176 1.23 -9.21 8.94
CA SER A 176 1.60 -8.58 10.20
C SER A 176 2.81 -9.22 10.87
N TYR A 177 3.46 -8.44 11.74
CA TYR A 177 4.58 -8.90 12.59
C TYR A 177 5.78 -9.49 11.85
N VAL A 178 5.92 -9.24 10.54
CA VAL A 178 7.12 -9.51 9.75
C VAL A 178 8.08 -8.31 9.80
N ARG A 179 9.21 -8.35 9.09
CA ARG A 179 10.09 -7.18 8.93
C ARG A 179 9.45 -6.15 7.99
N ASP A 180 9.32 -6.50 6.72
CA ASP A 180 8.70 -5.67 5.69
C ASP A 180 7.50 -6.44 5.11
N GLY A 181 6.36 -5.78 4.93
CA GLY A 181 5.12 -6.41 4.50
C GLY A 181 5.24 -6.98 3.10
N PHE A 182 5.36 -6.09 2.12
CA PHE A 182 5.80 -6.41 0.77
C PHE A 182 7.24 -5.98 0.57
N TYR A 183 8.11 -6.90 0.15
CA TYR A 183 9.43 -6.58 -0.37
C TYR A 183 9.47 -6.90 -1.86
N ILE A 184 9.60 -5.88 -2.71
CA ILE A 184 9.49 -6.02 -4.16
C ILE A 184 10.77 -5.48 -4.80
N GLN A 185 11.54 -6.37 -5.41
CA GLN A 185 12.80 -6.02 -6.08
C GLN A 185 12.89 -6.64 -7.47
N ASN A 186 13.16 -5.80 -8.48
CA ASN A 186 13.25 -6.22 -9.88
C ASN A 186 12.00 -6.99 -10.35
N ALA A 187 10.82 -6.47 -10.02
CA ALA A 187 9.54 -7.15 -10.22
C ALA A 187 8.54 -6.16 -10.83
N ASN A 188 8.11 -6.42 -12.07
CA ASN A 188 7.39 -5.43 -12.89
C ASN A 188 5.98 -5.92 -13.19
N HIS A 189 5.07 -5.01 -13.52
CA HIS A 189 3.69 -5.32 -13.97
C HIS A 189 2.88 -6.19 -13.00
N THR A 190 3.14 -6.07 -11.71
CA THR A 190 2.45 -6.72 -10.61
C THR A 190 1.26 -5.89 -10.16
N LEU A 191 0.13 -6.55 -9.94
CA LEU A 191 -1.06 -5.99 -9.31
C LEU A 191 -1.04 -6.31 -7.82
N ILE A 192 -1.09 -5.28 -6.98
CA ILE A 192 -1.17 -5.39 -5.52
C ILE A 192 -2.46 -4.71 -5.09
N GLN A 193 -3.46 -5.48 -4.66
CA GLN A 193 -4.80 -4.95 -4.49
C GLN A 193 -5.51 -5.48 -3.24
N ASP A 194 -6.27 -4.61 -2.57
CA ASP A 194 -7.13 -4.97 -1.43
C ASP A 194 -6.37 -5.65 -0.26
N ASN A 195 -5.05 -5.44 -0.11
CA ASN A 195 -4.26 -6.04 0.97
C ASN A 195 -4.25 -5.16 2.23
N GLU A 196 -4.08 -5.80 3.39
CA GLU A 196 -3.92 -5.16 4.69
C GLU A 196 -2.54 -5.47 5.28
N VAL A 197 -1.81 -4.44 5.68
CA VAL A 197 -0.41 -4.56 6.09
C VAL A 197 -0.11 -3.67 7.29
N HIS A 198 0.24 -4.29 8.42
CA HIS A 198 0.33 -3.56 9.68
C HIS A 198 1.33 -4.12 10.71
N SER A 199 1.63 -3.33 11.73
CA SER A 199 2.48 -3.71 12.86
C SER A 199 3.89 -4.20 12.47
N LEU A 200 4.50 -3.56 11.48
CA LEU A 200 5.81 -3.94 10.94
C LEU A 200 6.69 -2.73 10.56
N ARG A 201 7.85 -2.95 9.93
CA ARG A 201 8.77 -1.87 9.55
C ARG A 201 8.28 -1.07 8.35
N TYR A 202 8.36 -1.67 7.16
CA TYR A 202 7.91 -1.06 5.92
C TYR A 202 6.69 -1.81 5.40
N GLY A 203 5.55 -1.13 5.28
CA GLY A 203 4.36 -1.68 4.63
C GLY A 203 4.69 -2.18 3.21
N LEU A 204 5.41 -1.34 2.47
CA LEU A 204 5.91 -1.62 1.14
C LEU A 204 7.37 -1.17 1.02
N HIS A 205 8.28 -2.11 0.82
CA HIS A 205 9.69 -1.89 0.49
C HIS A 205 9.91 -2.26 -0.98
N TYR A 206 10.21 -1.28 -1.83
CA TYR A 206 10.04 -1.41 -3.27
C TYR A 206 11.20 -0.76 -4.05
N MET A 207 11.88 -1.53 -4.91
CA MET A 207 13.05 -1.04 -5.64
C MET A 207 13.24 -1.68 -7.03
N TYR A 208 13.65 -0.86 -8.00
CA TYR A 208 13.93 -1.31 -9.39
C TYR A 208 12.76 -2.05 -10.03
N ALA A 209 11.55 -1.56 -9.82
CA ALA A 209 10.32 -2.25 -10.14
C ALA A 209 9.39 -1.28 -10.88
N ASP A 210 9.14 -1.52 -12.16
CA ASP A 210 8.41 -0.61 -13.03
C ASP A 210 6.96 -1.07 -13.26
N SER A 211 6.09 -0.09 -13.49
CA SER A 211 4.72 -0.31 -13.97
C SER A 211 3.86 -1.20 -13.06
N ASN A 212 4.08 -1.16 -11.75
CA ASN A 212 3.23 -1.86 -10.78
C ASN A 212 2.01 -1.01 -10.38
N VAL A 213 0.92 -1.69 -10.02
CA VAL A 213 -0.35 -1.06 -9.65
C VAL A 213 -0.71 -1.45 -8.23
N PHE A 214 -0.86 -0.44 -7.36
CA PHE A 214 -1.33 -0.57 -5.99
C PHE A 214 -2.74 0.01 -5.89
N LEU A 215 -3.73 -0.83 -5.62
CA LEU A 215 -5.13 -0.45 -5.62
C LEU A 215 -5.82 -0.85 -4.30
N ARG A 216 -6.38 0.13 -3.58
CA ARG A 216 -7.19 -0.12 -2.36
C ARG A 216 -6.47 -0.93 -1.28
N ASN A 217 -5.16 -0.77 -1.13
CA ASN A 217 -4.44 -1.39 -0.03
C ASN A 217 -4.49 -0.50 1.23
N TYR A 218 -4.42 -1.13 2.39
CA TYR A 218 -4.43 -0.50 3.70
C TYR A 218 -3.12 -0.76 4.44
N PHE A 219 -2.30 0.28 4.55
CA PHE A 219 -1.00 0.26 5.24
C PHE A 219 -1.10 1.09 6.52
N HIS A 220 -1.14 0.44 7.69
CA HIS A 220 -1.34 1.14 8.96
C HIS A 220 -0.45 0.64 10.10
N ASP A 221 -0.21 1.50 11.08
CA ASP A 221 0.55 1.17 12.29
C ASP A 221 1.93 0.55 12.01
N ASN A 222 2.56 0.98 10.91
CA ASN A 222 3.92 0.58 10.57
C ASN A 222 4.93 1.64 11.00
N VAL A 223 6.22 1.28 11.04
CA VAL A 223 7.28 2.28 11.19
C VAL A 223 7.25 3.24 10.00
N ALA A 224 7.05 2.73 8.78
CA ALA A 224 6.84 3.52 7.56
C ALA A 224 5.86 2.79 6.61
N GLY A 225 5.08 3.57 5.88
CA GLY A 225 4.04 3.08 4.98
C GLY A 225 4.63 2.46 3.72
N ALA A 226 5.00 3.28 2.73
CA ALA A 226 5.67 2.84 1.51
C ALA A 226 7.01 3.54 1.28
N ALA A 227 8.05 2.76 0.99
CA ALA A 227 9.35 3.19 0.52
C ALA A 227 9.56 2.70 -0.93
N MET A 228 9.34 3.59 -1.90
CA MET A 228 9.41 3.29 -3.32
C MET A 228 10.63 3.96 -3.95
N MET A 229 11.48 3.16 -4.58
CA MET A 229 12.81 3.58 -5.01
C MET A 229 13.12 3.17 -6.45
N TYR A 230 13.83 4.01 -7.19
CA TYR A 230 14.47 3.68 -8.48
C TYR A 230 13.53 3.06 -9.52
N SER A 231 12.36 3.67 -9.73
CA SER A 231 11.24 3.02 -10.42
C SER A 231 10.40 4.00 -11.24
N ARG A 232 9.66 3.49 -12.22
CA ARG A 232 8.90 4.30 -13.18
C ARG A 232 7.49 3.77 -13.39
N GLY A 233 6.56 4.68 -13.66
CA GLY A 233 5.20 4.31 -14.07
C GLY A 233 4.37 3.63 -12.98
N ILE A 234 4.65 3.92 -11.71
CA ILE A 234 3.92 3.35 -10.57
C ILE A 234 2.52 3.97 -10.53
N VAL A 235 1.50 3.17 -10.27
CA VAL A 235 0.13 3.65 -10.06
C VAL A 235 -0.32 3.34 -8.64
N LEU A 236 -0.53 4.37 -7.84
CA LEU A 236 -1.12 4.31 -6.50
C LEU A 236 -2.55 4.86 -6.56
N LYS A 237 -3.55 4.00 -6.40
CA LYS A 237 -4.95 4.42 -6.44
C LYS A 237 -5.76 3.91 -5.24
N HIS A 238 -6.50 4.80 -4.59
CA HIS A 238 -7.40 4.44 -3.48
C HIS A 238 -6.72 3.74 -2.29
N ASN A 239 -5.40 3.87 -2.13
CA ASN A 239 -4.69 3.29 -0.99
C ASN A 239 -4.83 4.18 0.25
N ILE A 240 -4.72 3.57 1.42
CA ILE A 240 -4.71 4.25 2.71
C ILE A 240 -3.35 4.00 3.38
N PHE A 241 -2.64 5.07 3.73
CA PHE A 241 -1.41 5.09 4.51
C PHE A 241 -1.68 5.84 5.82
N LEU A 242 -1.86 5.09 6.91
CA LEU A 242 -2.39 5.58 8.16
C LEU A 242 -1.43 5.35 9.33
N HIS A 243 -1.24 6.35 10.19
CA HIS A 243 -0.51 6.17 11.45
C HIS A 243 0.86 5.50 11.30
N ASN A 244 1.57 5.73 10.19
CA ASN A 244 2.91 5.17 10.03
C ASN A 244 3.90 6.10 10.75
N ARG A 245 4.46 5.62 11.86
CA ARG A 245 5.28 6.43 12.78
C ARG A 245 6.49 5.65 13.30
N GLY A 246 7.62 6.35 13.34
CA GLY A 246 8.88 5.83 13.86
C GLY A 246 10.07 6.66 13.37
N PHE A 247 11.28 6.13 13.52
CA PHE A 247 12.49 6.82 13.06
C PHE A 247 12.56 6.81 11.53
N ALA A 248 12.83 7.97 10.91
CA ALA A 248 12.83 8.14 9.45
C ALA A 248 11.55 7.60 8.78
N SER A 249 10.40 8.02 9.31
CA SER A 249 9.09 7.51 8.92
C SER A 249 8.37 8.40 7.89
N TYR A 250 7.68 7.74 6.96
CA TYR A 250 6.90 8.37 5.89
C TYR A 250 5.66 7.52 5.59
N GLY A 251 4.56 8.17 5.20
CA GLY A 251 3.41 7.50 4.60
C GLY A 251 3.79 6.97 3.23
N ILE A 252 4.35 7.83 2.38
CA ILE A 252 4.89 7.47 1.07
C ILE A 252 6.25 8.14 0.87
N LEU A 253 7.28 7.38 0.55
CA LEU A 253 8.57 7.84 0.06
C LEU A 253 8.68 7.52 -1.44
N LEU A 254 9.00 8.54 -2.22
CA LEU A 254 9.37 8.47 -3.63
C LEU A 254 10.83 8.92 -3.77
N GLN A 255 11.72 7.96 -3.97
CA GLN A 255 13.14 8.21 -4.22
C GLN A 255 13.49 7.75 -5.64
N ASP A 256 13.97 8.67 -6.48
CA ASP A 256 14.29 8.37 -7.88
C ASP A 256 13.13 7.67 -8.62
N CYS A 257 11.92 8.19 -8.41
CA CYS A 257 10.68 7.68 -8.97
C CYS A 257 10.12 8.66 -10.01
N HIS A 258 9.71 8.13 -11.17
CA HIS A 258 9.30 8.96 -12.30
C HIS A 258 8.02 8.52 -12.97
N PHE A 259 7.33 9.49 -13.59
CA PHE A 259 6.14 9.24 -14.43
C PHE A 259 5.06 8.42 -13.70
N SER A 260 4.99 8.55 -12.39
CA SER A 260 4.07 7.80 -11.53
C SER A 260 2.83 8.62 -11.22
N ILE A 261 1.74 7.93 -10.91
CA ILE A 261 0.43 8.53 -10.61
C ILE A 261 0.00 8.11 -9.21
N ALA A 262 -0.23 9.09 -8.34
CA ALA A 262 -0.94 8.89 -7.08
C ALA A 262 -2.31 9.57 -7.19
N ASP A 263 -3.36 8.77 -7.33
CA ASP A 263 -4.72 9.25 -7.51
C ASP A 263 -5.61 8.80 -6.35
N SER A 264 -6.25 9.75 -5.70
CA SER A 264 -7.32 9.44 -4.76
C SER A 264 -6.87 8.53 -3.61
N ASN A 265 -5.67 8.76 -3.04
CA ASN A 265 -5.17 8.03 -1.86
C ASN A 265 -5.42 8.84 -0.58
N VAL A 266 -5.46 8.16 0.57
CA VAL A 266 -5.51 8.77 1.90
C VAL A 266 -4.17 8.59 2.59
N ILE A 267 -3.53 9.69 2.96
CA ILE A 267 -2.20 9.72 3.57
C ILE A 267 -2.33 10.55 4.84
N ALA A 268 -2.57 9.88 5.96
CA ALA A 268 -2.99 10.54 7.19
C ALA A 268 -2.25 10.08 8.44
N ASP A 269 -2.01 11.04 9.33
CA ASP A 269 -1.39 10.82 10.66
C ASP A 269 -0.02 10.14 10.62
N ASN A 270 0.75 10.40 9.56
CA ASN A 270 2.13 9.94 9.45
C ASN A 270 3.09 11.04 9.93
N VAL A 271 4.33 10.65 10.26
CA VAL A 271 5.39 11.63 10.57
C VAL A 271 5.64 12.53 9.36
N THR A 272 5.90 11.94 8.21
CA THR A 272 5.91 12.65 6.92
C THR A 272 4.82 12.03 6.04
N GLY A 273 3.94 12.83 5.46
CA GLY A 273 2.91 12.35 4.53
C GLY A 273 3.58 11.78 3.28
N ILE A 274 4.21 12.66 2.48
CA ILE A 274 4.93 12.26 1.27
C ILE A 274 6.35 12.86 1.27
N PHE A 275 7.34 12.00 1.04
CA PHE A 275 8.73 12.38 0.90
C PHE A 275 9.19 12.21 -0.56
N PHE A 276 9.85 13.22 -1.10
CA PHE A 276 10.39 13.23 -2.46
C PHE A 276 11.91 13.47 -2.46
N GLU A 277 12.62 12.56 -3.11
CA GLU A 277 14.04 12.72 -3.45
C GLU A 277 14.27 12.29 -4.89
N ALA A 278 14.96 13.13 -5.68
CA ALA A 278 15.28 12.86 -7.09
C ALA A 278 14.09 12.40 -7.96
N SER A 279 12.85 12.66 -7.54
CA SER A 279 11.65 12.10 -8.16
C SER A 279 10.97 13.14 -9.03
N THR A 280 10.68 12.79 -10.29
CA THR A 280 10.30 13.78 -11.31
C THR A 280 9.13 13.35 -12.18
N ASN A 281 8.36 14.31 -12.68
CA ASN A 281 7.25 14.05 -13.59
C ASN A 281 6.15 13.15 -13.01
N ASN A 282 5.94 13.18 -11.69
CA ASN A 282 4.87 12.44 -11.04
C ASN A 282 3.60 13.29 -10.92
N CYS A 283 2.43 12.66 -10.96
CA CYS A 283 1.14 13.33 -10.85
C CYS A 283 0.39 12.86 -9.61
N LEU A 284 0.16 13.78 -8.69
CA LEU A 284 -0.56 13.57 -7.44
C LEU A 284 -1.87 14.34 -7.51
N ARG A 285 -2.98 13.62 -7.60
CA ARG A 285 -4.30 14.22 -7.73
C ARG A 285 -5.37 13.59 -6.87
N ASN A 286 -6.36 14.37 -6.46
CA ASN A 286 -7.51 13.92 -5.66
C ASN A 286 -7.14 13.22 -4.34
N ASN A 287 -5.88 13.34 -3.88
CA ASN A 287 -5.45 12.69 -2.65
C ASN A 287 -5.86 13.50 -1.42
N VAL A 288 -6.01 12.82 -0.30
CA VAL A 288 -6.15 13.41 1.02
C VAL A 288 -4.82 13.30 1.75
N ILE A 289 -4.22 14.44 2.08
CA ILE A 289 -3.03 14.51 2.90
C ILE A 289 -3.42 15.23 4.18
N ALA A 290 -3.60 14.49 5.28
CA ALA A 290 -4.23 15.03 6.48
C ALA A 290 -3.50 14.71 7.78
N ARG A 291 -3.39 15.70 8.67
CA ARG A 291 -2.87 15.53 10.04
C ARG A 291 -1.49 14.87 10.12
N ASN A 292 -0.67 15.00 9.09
CA ASN A 292 0.73 14.57 9.14
C ASN A 292 1.56 15.65 9.85
N ASP A 293 2.67 15.27 10.49
CA ASP A 293 3.57 16.29 11.09
C ASP A 293 4.23 17.13 9.99
N ILE A 294 4.54 16.52 8.84
CA ILE A 294 4.96 17.21 7.63
C ILE A 294 4.12 16.63 6.49
N ALA A 295 3.34 17.43 5.78
CA ALA A 295 2.54 16.95 4.66
C ALA A 295 3.44 16.49 3.50
N LEU A 296 4.38 17.37 3.11
CA LEU A 296 5.33 17.14 2.03
C LEU A 296 6.76 17.51 2.44
N HIS A 297 7.70 16.61 2.17
CA HIS A 297 9.14 16.87 2.30
C HIS A 297 9.79 16.63 0.95
N MET A 298 10.38 17.67 0.34
CA MET A 298 10.90 17.60 -1.03
C MET A 298 12.33 18.10 -1.15
N PHE A 299 13.16 17.33 -1.85
CA PHE A 299 14.48 17.80 -2.27
C PHE A 299 14.37 18.62 -3.56
N GLN A 300 15.22 19.64 -3.72
CA GLN A 300 15.20 20.55 -4.89
C GLN A 300 15.39 19.85 -6.24
N ASN A 301 15.93 18.63 -6.27
CA ASN A 301 16.07 17.82 -7.47
C ASN A 301 14.78 17.06 -7.84
N SER A 302 13.71 17.18 -7.06
CA SER A 302 12.40 16.59 -7.35
C SER A 302 11.53 17.60 -8.12
N VAL A 303 11.75 17.64 -9.44
CA VAL A 303 11.17 18.65 -10.36
C VAL A 303 10.01 18.12 -11.19
N ASN A 304 9.18 19.04 -11.73
CA ASN A 304 8.07 18.72 -12.63
C ASN A 304 7.00 17.78 -12.04
N ASN A 305 6.87 17.75 -10.71
CA ASN A 305 5.78 17.03 -10.06
C ASN A 305 4.51 17.90 -10.07
N VAL A 306 3.36 17.29 -10.29
CA VAL A 306 2.07 17.99 -10.38
C VAL A 306 1.21 17.62 -9.18
N PHE A 307 0.72 18.62 -8.47
CA PHE A 307 -0.22 18.50 -7.37
C PHE A 307 -1.49 19.27 -7.73
N VAL A 308 -2.61 18.56 -7.93
CA VAL A 308 -3.88 19.18 -8.32
C VAL A 308 -5.08 18.49 -7.69
N ARG A 309 -6.07 19.26 -7.24
CA ARG A 309 -7.29 18.75 -6.59
C ARG A 309 -7.03 17.88 -5.36
N ASN A 310 -5.90 18.04 -4.69
CA ASN A 310 -5.65 17.35 -3.42
C ASN A 310 -6.27 18.15 -2.26
N ASN A 311 -6.57 17.45 -1.17
CA ASN A 311 -7.04 18.00 0.08
C ASN A 311 -5.91 17.98 1.12
N PHE A 312 -5.31 19.14 1.40
CA PHE A 312 -4.33 19.30 2.48
C PHE A 312 -5.04 19.79 3.74
N ILE A 313 -5.23 18.91 4.72
CA ILE A 313 -6.07 19.19 5.89
C ILE A 313 -5.28 19.02 7.18
N ASP A 314 -5.14 20.12 7.93
CA ASP A 314 -4.67 20.14 9.31
C ASP A 314 -3.31 19.44 9.52
N ASN A 315 -2.46 19.47 8.50
CA ASN A 315 -1.06 19.07 8.64
C ASN A 315 -0.32 20.14 9.45
N LEU A 316 0.60 19.69 10.30
CA LEU A 316 1.35 20.58 11.19
C LEU A 316 2.26 21.52 10.39
N ASN A 317 2.95 20.97 9.40
CA ASN A 317 3.75 21.68 8.41
C ASN A 317 3.34 21.22 7.00
N LEU A 318 3.05 22.15 6.08
CA LEU A 318 2.61 21.81 4.72
C LEU A 318 3.77 21.37 3.81
N LEU A 319 4.93 22.01 3.90
CA LEU A 319 6.00 21.78 2.94
C LEU A 319 7.38 22.15 3.51
N THR A 320 8.25 21.15 3.59
CA THR A 320 9.68 21.31 3.86
C THR A 320 10.46 21.09 2.56
N ILE A 321 11.35 22.02 2.22
CA ILE A 321 12.21 21.91 1.04
C ILE A 321 13.67 21.85 1.45
N VAL A 322 14.38 20.84 0.96
CA VAL A 322 15.85 20.77 1.03
C VAL A 322 16.42 21.39 -0.25
N GLY A 323 16.84 22.65 -0.15
CA GLY A 323 17.35 23.46 -1.27
C GLY A 323 16.54 24.74 -1.48
N LYS A 324 16.60 25.32 -2.68
CA LYS A 324 16.03 26.67 -2.95
C LYS A 324 14.58 26.68 -3.46
N ARG A 325 14.21 25.72 -4.30
CA ARG A 325 12.85 25.61 -4.87
C ARG A 325 12.63 24.21 -5.42
N THR A 326 11.37 23.86 -5.62
CA THR A 326 10.97 22.77 -6.51
C THR A 326 10.41 23.40 -7.79
N GLU A 327 10.53 22.72 -8.93
CA GLU A 327 9.85 23.14 -10.17
C GLU A 327 8.51 22.40 -10.30
N SER A 328 7.81 22.30 -9.16
CA SER A 328 6.52 21.61 -9.05
C SER A 328 5.39 22.52 -9.51
N GLN A 329 4.32 21.91 -10.03
CA GLN A 329 3.10 22.59 -10.43
C GLN A 329 2.02 22.33 -9.40
N TRP A 330 1.46 23.41 -8.83
CA TRP A 330 0.42 23.34 -7.81
C TRP A 330 -0.99 23.61 -8.35
N ASN A 331 -1.10 23.86 -9.64
CA ASN A 331 -2.34 24.08 -10.33
C ASN A 331 -2.19 23.71 -11.81
N VAL A 332 -3.28 23.23 -12.40
CA VAL A 332 -3.36 22.87 -13.83
C VAL A 332 -4.65 23.42 -14.39
N ALA A 333 -4.58 24.09 -15.54
CA ALA A 333 -5.76 24.60 -16.27
C ALA A 333 -6.75 25.39 -15.38
N GLY A 334 -6.23 26.26 -14.51
CA GLY A 334 -7.05 27.09 -13.61
C GLY A 334 -7.62 26.37 -12.39
N THR A 335 -7.15 25.15 -12.07
CA THR A 335 -7.58 24.40 -10.88
C THR A 335 -6.38 24.04 -10.02
N GLY A 336 -6.42 24.39 -8.73
CA GLY A 336 -5.39 24.08 -7.73
C GLY A 336 -5.83 23.01 -6.74
N ASN A 337 -5.43 23.17 -5.48
CA ASN A 337 -5.68 22.26 -4.37
C ASN A 337 -6.53 22.92 -3.28
N TYR A 338 -7.15 22.11 -2.42
CA TYR A 338 -7.79 22.58 -1.20
C TYR A 338 -6.78 22.59 -0.04
N TRP A 339 -6.78 23.66 0.73
CA TRP A 339 -5.90 23.84 1.89
C TRP A 339 -6.74 24.29 3.10
N SER A 340 -6.77 23.51 4.18
CA SER A 340 -7.58 23.90 5.37
C SER A 340 -7.09 25.20 6.04
N SER A 341 -5.84 25.59 5.79
CA SER A 341 -5.24 26.84 6.26
C SER A 341 -5.49 28.04 5.35
N TYR A 342 -6.11 27.85 4.17
CA TYR A 342 -6.40 28.94 3.25
C TYR A 342 -7.47 29.85 3.82
N ASN A 343 -7.15 31.14 3.94
CA ASN A 343 -8.02 32.18 4.50
C ASN A 343 -8.28 33.33 3.52
N GLY A 344 -8.12 33.06 2.23
CA GLY A 344 -8.48 34.02 1.18
C GLY A 344 -9.98 34.15 0.99
N TYR A 345 -10.36 34.85 -0.07
CA TYR A 345 -11.74 35.14 -0.42
C TYR A 345 -11.98 34.81 -1.89
N ASP A 346 -13.25 34.60 -2.21
CA ASP A 346 -13.78 34.29 -3.54
C ASP A 346 -14.94 35.27 -3.78
N ILE A 347 -14.67 36.33 -4.55
CA ILE A 347 -15.57 37.45 -4.79
C ILE A 347 -16.60 37.11 -5.87
N ASP A 348 -16.19 36.37 -6.91
CA ASP A 348 -17.06 36.01 -8.03
C ASP A 348 -17.84 34.70 -7.81
N ALA A 349 -17.55 34.00 -6.70
CA ALA A 349 -18.20 32.79 -6.22
C ALA A 349 -18.06 31.60 -7.17
N ASP A 350 -16.94 31.52 -7.90
CA ASP A 350 -16.64 30.40 -8.81
C ASP A 350 -16.08 29.15 -8.08
N GLY A 351 -15.82 29.26 -6.77
CA GLY A 351 -15.27 28.19 -5.94
C GLY A 351 -13.75 28.15 -5.88
N ILE A 352 -13.07 29.11 -6.50
CA ILE A 352 -11.62 29.31 -6.48
C ILE A 352 -11.31 30.60 -5.72
N GLY A 353 -10.26 30.59 -4.92
CA GLY A 353 -9.84 31.77 -4.19
C GLY A 353 -9.13 32.80 -5.09
N ASP A 354 -9.54 34.06 -5.02
CA ASP A 354 -8.97 35.19 -5.78
C ASP A 354 -7.53 35.55 -5.37
N VAL A 355 -7.11 35.08 -4.19
CA VAL A 355 -5.77 35.35 -3.65
C VAL A 355 -4.94 34.08 -3.72
N PRO A 356 -3.76 34.09 -4.35
CA PRO A 356 -2.89 32.92 -4.41
C PRO A 356 -2.49 32.41 -3.01
N MET A 357 -2.49 31.10 -2.84
CA MET A 357 -2.05 30.42 -1.61
C MET A 357 -0.53 30.28 -1.61
N LYS A 358 0.12 30.87 -0.61
CA LYS A 358 1.56 30.64 -0.34
C LYS A 358 1.71 29.41 0.52
N ILE A 359 2.37 28.38 -0.01
CA ILE A 359 2.41 27.05 0.63
C ILE A 359 3.34 27.04 1.84
N GLN A 360 4.46 27.77 1.76
CA GLN A 360 5.35 27.97 2.90
C GLN A 360 5.07 29.27 3.64
N ASN A 361 5.28 29.25 4.96
CA ASN A 361 5.27 30.42 5.82
C ASN A 361 6.59 30.53 6.62
N VAL A 362 6.83 31.67 7.26
CA VAL A 362 8.07 31.94 8.01
C VAL A 362 8.27 30.97 9.17
N PHE A 363 7.20 30.50 9.81
CA PHE A 363 7.31 29.57 10.92
C PHE A 363 7.83 28.21 10.45
N ASN A 364 7.27 27.66 9.36
CA ASN A 364 7.71 26.40 8.75
C ASN A 364 9.18 26.47 8.31
N TYR A 365 9.63 27.64 7.85
CA TYR A 365 11.03 27.88 7.49
C TYR A 365 11.96 27.83 8.73
N ILE A 366 11.58 28.46 9.84
CA ILE A 366 12.36 28.44 11.08
C ILE A 366 12.35 27.04 11.70
N GLU A 367 11.20 26.37 11.69
CA GLU A 367 11.03 25.00 12.15
C GLU A 367 11.97 24.03 11.41
N GLY A 368 12.08 24.16 10.09
CA GLY A 368 13.01 23.36 9.28
C GLY A 368 14.48 23.54 9.68
N LYS A 369 14.86 24.65 10.32
CA LYS A 369 16.20 24.87 10.86
C LYS A 369 16.36 24.44 12.33
N ASN A 370 15.29 24.45 13.10
CA ASN A 370 15.32 24.11 14.52
C ASN A 370 13.99 23.45 14.94
N ALA A 371 14.01 22.12 15.03
CA ALA A 371 12.83 21.33 15.37
C ALA A 371 12.22 21.68 16.74
N ASN A 372 13.00 22.21 17.69
CA ASN A 372 12.49 22.60 19.02
C ASN A 372 11.51 23.77 18.94
N VAL A 373 11.49 24.53 17.84
CA VAL A 373 10.55 25.63 17.64
C VAL A 373 9.11 25.12 17.51
N ARG A 374 8.90 23.83 17.19
CA ARG A 374 7.58 23.18 17.18
C ARG A 374 6.80 23.35 18.49
N LEU A 375 7.48 23.44 19.64
CA LEU A 375 6.83 23.68 20.95
C LEU A 375 6.04 24.99 21.01
N TYR A 376 6.39 25.96 20.15
CA TYR A 376 5.73 27.26 20.09
C TYR A 376 4.70 27.35 18.96
N LEU A 377 4.43 26.25 18.25
CA LEU A 377 3.42 26.23 17.21
C LEU A 377 2.06 26.62 17.82
N TYR A 378 1.37 27.55 17.15
CA TYR A 378 0.14 28.21 17.63
C TYR A 378 0.27 29.15 18.82
N SER A 379 1.46 29.37 19.38
CA SER A 379 1.66 30.40 20.41
C SER A 379 1.34 31.81 19.86
N PRO A 380 0.92 32.76 20.71
CA PRO A 380 0.73 34.16 20.29
C PRO A 380 1.97 34.76 19.61
N ALA A 381 3.17 34.38 20.05
CA ALA A 381 4.43 34.82 19.45
C ALA A 381 4.61 34.27 18.03
N ALA A 382 4.30 33.00 17.78
CA ALA A 382 4.36 32.40 16.45
C ALA A 382 3.35 33.05 15.49
N GLN A 383 2.12 33.32 15.97
CA GLN A 383 1.10 34.00 15.19
C GLN A 383 1.50 35.45 14.86
N ALA A 384 2.00 36.19 15.84
CA ALA A 384 2.49 37.56 15.65
C ALA A 384 3.67 37.60 14.65
N LEU A 385 4.60 36.65 14.73
CA LEU A 385 5.70 36.52 13.78
C LEU A 385 5.21 36.25 12.36
N ALA A 386 4.24 35.35 12.18
CA ALA A 386 3.66 35.05 10.87
C ALA A 386 2.96 36.27 10.25
N VAL A 387 2.21 37.04 11.04
CA VAL A 387 1.58 38.29 10.59
C VAL A 387 2.64 39.34 10.24
N SER A 388 3.66 39.49 11.09
CA SER A 388 4.72 40.47 10.89
C SER A 388 5.54 40.18 9.63
N ALA A 389 5.85 38.92 9.38
CA ALA A 389 6.53 38.47 8.16
C ALA A 389 5.69 38.69 6.89
N LYS A 390 4.36 38.63 6.99
CA LYS A 390 3.47 38.95 5.87
C LYS A 390 3.49 40.45 5.54
N ALA A 391 3.57 41.31 6.56
CA ALA A 391 3.65 42.76 6.40
C ALA A 391 5.06 43.24 5.96
N PHE A 392 6.11 42.58 6.45
CA PHE A 392 7.51 42.91 6.18
C PHE A 392 8.28 41.65 5.75
N PRO A 393 8.24 41.29 4.45
CA PRO A 393 8.87 40.07 3.94
C PRO A 393 10.39 40.24 3.83
N ILE A 394 11.08 40.15 4.97
CA ILE A 394 12.56 40.27 5.07
C ILE A 394 13.24 38.91 4.83
N ILE A 395 12.53 37.80 5.08
CA ILE A 395 13.02 36.44 4.87
C ILE A 395 12.65 35.98 3.46
N ASP A 396 13.66 35.62 2.67
CA ASP A 396 13.49 35.02 1.34
C ASP A 396 12.97 33.58 1.51
N LEU A 397 11.65 33.43 1.48
CA LEU A 397 10.97 32.13 1.50
C LEU A 397 10.90 31.56 0.08
N ASN A 398 10.84 30.23 0.00
CA ASN A 398 10.67 29.56 -1.28
C ASN A 398 9.31 29.95 -1.90
N LYS A 399 9.28 30.13 -3.22
CA LYS A 399 8.15 30.72 -3.96
C LYS A 399 7.16 29.66 -4.45
N GLU A 400 6.86 28.66 -3.62
CA GLU A 400 5.84 27.65 -3.92
C GLU A 400 4.46 28.26 -3.68
N ILE A 401 3.70 28.42 -4.76
CA ILE A 401 2.43 29.12 -4.77
C ILE A 401 1.43 28.28 -5.56
N ASP A 402 0.24 28.10 -4.98
CA ASP A 402 -0.94 27.65 -5.69
C ASP A 402 -1.76 28.89 -6.09
N PHE A 403 -1.87 29.13 -7.39
CA PHE A 403 -2.58 30.31 -7.93
C PHE A 403 -4.10 30.15 -7.96
N PHE A 404 -4.62 28.92 -7.83
CA PHE A 404 -6.04 28.62 -7.94
C PHE A 404 -6.51 27.75 -6.76
N PRO A 405 -6.30 28.20 -5.51
CA PRO A 405 -6.67 27.41 -4.34
C PRO A 405 -8.18 27.21 -4.31
N LEU A 406 -8.62 25.99 -3.99
CA LEU A 406 -10.04 25.65 -3.92
C LEU A 406 -10.66 26.16 -2.62
N MET A 407 -11.87 26.72 -2.70
CA MET A 407 -12.61 27.23 -1.54
C MET A 407 -13.28 26.12 -0.72
N SER A 408 -13.44 24.93 -1.30
CA SER A 408 -14.04 23.77 -0.65
C SER A 408 -13.20 22.51 -0.89
N PRO A 409 -13.23 21.53 0.04
CA PRO A 409 -12.61 20.24 -0.17
C PRO A 409 -13.10 19.57 -1.45
N VAL A 410 -12.21 18.83 -2.10
CA VAL A 410 -12.55 17.94 -3.22
C VAL A 410 -13.27 16.71 -2.68
N ASP A 411 -14.45 16.43 -3.23
CA ASP A 411 -15.24 15.26 -2.85
C ASP A 411 -14.51 13.94 -3.20
N MET A 412 -14.52 13.00 -2.26
CA MET A 412 -14.01 11.64 -2.48
C MET A 412 -15.14 10.64 -2.64
N CYS A 413 -15.66 10.47 -3.86
CA CYS A 413 -16.82 9.61 -4.11
C CYS A 413 -16.59 8.13 -3.71
N TRP A 414 -15.36 7.60 -3.87
CA TRP A 414 -15.01 6.20 -3.55
C TRP A 414 -14.86 5.96 -2.03
N ALA A 415 -14.68 7.03 -1.26
CA ALA A 415 -14.46 6.95 0.18
C ALA A 415 -15.75 6.48 0.88
N ALA A 416 -16.93 6.90 0.39
CA ALA A 416 -18.22 6.42 0.87
C ALA A 416 -18.42 4.90 0.67
N GLU A 417 -17.73 4.30 -0.31
CA GLU A 417 -17.78 2.85 -0.56
C GLU A 417 -16.94 2.06 0.46
N LEU A 418 -15.83 2.64 0.96
CA LEU A 418 -15.02 2.05 2.02
C LEU A 418 -15.78 1.90 3.35
N GLN A 419 -16.62 2.88 3.71
CA GLN A 419 -17.43 2.81 4.92
C GLN A 419 -18.33 1.57 4.93
N ASN A 420 -18.85 1.17 3.77
CA ASN A 420 -19.68 -0.02 3.65
C ASN A 420 -18.86 -1.31 3.67
N ALA A 421 -17.59 -1.28 3.25
CA ALA A 421 -16.71 -2.45 3.23
C ALA A 421 -16.13 -2.77 4.62
N PHE A 422 -15.66 -1.77 5.38
CA PHE A 422 -15.11 -1.98 6.73
C PHE A 422 -16.15 -2.43 7.76
N ILE A 423 -17.43 -2.06 7.59
CA ILE A 423 -18.52 -2.50 8.47
C ILE A 423 -18.88 -3.99 8.26
N VAL A 424 -18.59 -4.57 7.09
CA VAL A 424 -19.00 -5.93 6.73
C VAL A 424 -17.99 -6.99 7.15
N HIS A 425 -16.71 -6.62 7.38
CA HIS A 425 -15.63 -7.57 7.69
C HIS A 425 -15.13 -7.56 9.14
N GLY A 426 -15.61 -6.65 10.00
CA GLY A 426 -15.25 -6.66 11.42
C GLY A 426 -15.99 -7.77 12.17
N ASP A 427 -15.30 -8.86 12.52
CA ASP A 427 -15.78 -9.93 13.37
C ASP A 427 -15.81 -9.56 14.86
N GLY A 428 -16.09 -8.29 15.20
CA GLY A 428 -16.53 -7.84 16.52
C GLY A 428 -15.65 -8.15 17.73
N ASN A 429 -14.44 -8.69 17.57
CA ASN A 429 -13.70 -9.32 18.68
C ASN A 429 -12.32 -8.77 19.00
N THR A 430 -11.83 -7.70 18.35
CA THR A 430 -10.62 -7.01 18.82
C THR A 430 -10.86 -5.53 19.10
N LYS A 431 -10.34 -5.04 20.25
CA LYS A 431 -10.43 -3.62 20.65
C LYS A 431 -9.70 -2.68 19.69
N THR A 432 -8.82 -3.21 18.84
CA THR A 432 -8.04 -2.52 17.81
C THR A 432 -8.88 -2.21 16.56
N ASP A 433 -9.73 -3.14 16.09
CA ASP A 433 -10.58 -2.92 14.91
C ASP A 433 -11.59 -1.78 15.10
N LEU A 434 -12.08 -1.59 16.34
CA LEU A 434 -12.97 -0.49 16.70
C LEU A 434 -12.25 0.86 16.79
N ALA A 435 -10.93 0.85 17.05
CA ALA A 435 -10.11 2.06 17.12
C ALA A 435 -9.71 2.51 15.71
N ASP A 436 -9.37 1.58 14.81
CA ASP A 436 -8.94 1.85 13.44
C ASP A 436 -10.13 2.17 12.53
N ALA A 437 -11.22 1.41 12.62
CA ALA A 437 -12.50 1.81 12.04
C ALA A 437 -12.98 3.13 12.65
N GLY A 438 -12.73 3.36 13.94
CA GLY A 438 -13.01 4.62 14.63
C GLY A 438 -12.16 5.79 14.14
N PHE A 439 -10.91 5.57 13.73
CA PHE A 439 -9.99 6.59 13.25
C PHE A 439 -10.21 6.93 11.78
N VAL A 440 -10.43 5.91 10.93
CA VAL A 440 -10.92 6.10 9.56
C VAL A 440 -12.28 6.78 9.60
N LEU A 441 -13.21 6.32 10.45
CA LEU A 441 -14.49 6.98 10.66
C LEU A 441 -14.32 8.38 11.26
N GLN A 442 -13.32 8.67 12.09
CA GLN A 442 -13.04 10.03 12.59
C GLN A 442 -12.46 10.92 11.50
N ILE A 443 -11.54 10.44 10.66
CA ILE A 443 -11.08 11.18 9.49
C ILE A 443 -12.29 11.46 8.59
N PHE A 444 -13.11 10.46 8.29
CA PHE A 444 -14.34 10.61 7.51
C PHE A 444 -15.38 11.52 8.17
N VAL A 445 -15.59 11.42 9.47
CA VAL A 445 -16.55 12.24 10.23
C VAL A 445 -16.01 13.65 10.37
N PHE A 446 -14.70 13.88 10.48
CA PHE A 446 -14.09 15.21 10.36
C PHE A 446 -14.22 15.75 8.93
N PHE A 447 -14.05 14.93 7.90
CA PHE A 447 -14.29 15.28 6.50
C PHE A 447 -15.75 15.69 6.28
N VAL A 448 -16.70 14.88 6.74
CA VAL A 448 -18.14 15.12 6.65
C VAL A 448 -18.55 16.28 7.54
N LEU A 449 -17.99 16.44 8.74
CA LEU A 449 -18.24 17.59 9.63
C LEU A 449 -17.65 18.87 9.06
N ALA A 450 -16.47 18.86 8.43
CA ALA A 450 -15.92 20.03 7.76
C ALA A 450 -16.79 20.46 6.57
N ILE A 451 -17.26 19.50 5.77
CA ILE A 451 -18.22 19.73 4.67
C ILE A 451 -19.58 20.22 5.23
N THR A 452 -20.05 19.67 6.35
CA THR A 452 -21.36 19.98 6.94
C THR A 452 -21.35 21.32 7.68
N LEU A 453 -20.30 21.62 8.45
CA LEU A 453 -20.09 22.92 9.11
C LEU A 453 -19.91 24.05 8.08
N TRP A 454 -19.29 23.76 6.93
CA TRP A 454 -19.26 24.69 5.79
C TRP A 454 -20.65 24.94 5.21
N LYS A 455 -21.45 23.88 4.95
CA LYS A 455 -22.85 24.01 4.49
C LYS A 455 -23.73 24.79 5.48
N VAL A 456 -23.55 24.57 6.79
CA VAL A 456 -24.28 25.28 7.86
C VAL A 456 -23.86 26.75 7.94
N ASN A 457 -22.57 27.06 7.86
CA ASN A 457 -22.09 28.46 7.84
C ASN A 457 -22.57 29.23 6.59
N ARG A 458 -22.75 28.56 5.45
CA ARG A 458 -23.32 29.15 4.23
C ARG A 458 -24.81 29.46 4.37
N LEU A 459 -25.58 28.63 5.08
CA LEU A 459 -26.99 28.90 5.41
C LEU A 459 -27.15 30.12 6.33
N PHE A 460 -26.25 30.30 7.30
CA PHE A 460 -26.26 31.49 8.19
C PHE A 460 -25.80 32.78 7.49
N ARG A 461 -24.96 32.69 6.44
CA ARG A 461 -24.58 33.87 5.63
C ARG A 461 -25.59 34.21 4.54
N ALA A 462 -26.41 33.26 4.07
CA ALA A 462 -27.44 33.46 3.05
C ALA A 462 -28.76 34.05 3.61
N TYR A 463 -28.99 33.98 4.92
CA TYR A 463 -30.15 34.58 5.59
C TYR A 463 -29.71 35.52 6.71
N PRO A 464 -29.49 36.82 6.45
CA PRO A 464 -29.37 37.78 7.54
C PRO A 464 -30.72 37.83 8.26
N PHE A 465 -30.79 37.30 9.49
CA PHE A 465 -31.88 37.63 10.40
C PHE A 465 -31.88 39.14 10.61
N ARG A 466 -32.73 39.86 9.87
CA ARG A 466 -33.11 41.23 10.19
C ARG A 466 -33.92 41.18 11.48
N VAL A 467 -33.24 41.31 12.61
CA VAL A 467 -33.89 41.80 13.83
C VAL A 467 -34.16 43.28 13.60
N VAL A 468 -35.37 43.59 13.14
CA VAL A 468 -35.89 44.95 13.17
C VAL A 468 -36.16 45.28 14.63
N VAL A 469 -35.20 45.93 15.29
CA VAL A 469 -35.47 46.62 16.55
C VAL A 469 -36.14 47.94 16.19
N ARG A 470 -37.47 47.99 16.33
CA ARG A 470 -38.19 49.25 16.50
C ARG A 470 -38.14 49.61 17.97
N MET A 471 -37.41 50.67 18.32
CA MET A 471 -37.82 51.69 19.29
C MET A 471 -37.27 53.03 18.85
#